data_AF-A0A182FS75-F1
#
_entry.id   AF-A0A182FS75-F1
#
_cell.length_a   1.000
_cell.length_b   1.000
_cell.length_c   1.000
_cell.angle_alpha   90.00
_cell.angle_beta   90.00
_cell.angle_gamma   90.00
#
_symmetry.space_group_name_H-M   'P 1'
#
loop_
_entity.id
_entity.type
_entity.pdbx_description
1 polymer ?
#
loop_
_entity_poly.entity_id
_entity_poly.type
_entity_poly.pdbx_seq_one_letter_code
_entity_poly.pdbx_strand_id
1 'polypeptide(L)'
;MLFDITRRCGGAAAAVCDFCYDVEDCSLGQDVPTVECDEESVQLTNSSLASFIRPLRSSLPTLPNQYECVHVRATSVSGHVFLFVRGCVHRLDDATRHFCSLPHAAFQGSLECVACSEGDRCNNIPLTVDDDDDEGGSLSGAVTGQRSPVSLMSFSVLALCLRTLHCASTVIMPFS
;
A
#
# COMPACT_ATOMS: atom_id res chain seq x y z
N MET A 1 -25.95 -26.86 -23.22
CA MET A 1 -24.89 -25.84 -23.33
C MET A 1 -25.49 -24.54 -22.83
N LEU A 2 -25.20 -24.16 -21.58
CA LEU A 2 -25.70 -22.93 -20.97
C LEU A 2 -24.49 -22.24 -20.33
N PHE A 3 -24.16 -21.06 -20.83
CA PHE A 3 -23.10 -20.21 -20.28
C PHE A 3 -23.58 -19.64 -18.95
N ASP A 4 -22.90 -20.00 -17.87
CA ASP A 4 -23.12 -19.44 -16.54
C ASP A 4 -22.32 -18.13 -16.43
N ILE A 5 -23.03 -16.99 -16.49
CA ILE A 5 -22.48 -15.68 -16.15
C ILE A 5 -22.70 -15.48 -14.66
N THR A 6 -21.81 -16.04 -13.85
CA THR A 6 -21.74 -15.81 -12.42
C THR A 6 -20.94 -14.54 -12.17
N ARG A 7 -21.63 -13.45 -11.83
CA ARG A 7 -21.02 -12.12 -11.59
C ARG A 7 -20.51 -12.03 -10.15
N ARG A 8 -19.18 -11.93 -10.03
CA ARG A 8 -18.36 -11.26 -8.97
C ARG A 8 -18.29 -11.88 -7.56
N CYS A 9 -17.33 -12.79 -7.39
CA CYS A 9 -16.37 -12.69 -6.28
C CYS A 9 -15.14 -11.93 -6.82
N GLY A 10 -14.68 -10.89 -6.12
CA GLY A 10 -13.68 -9.94 -6.58
C GLY A 10 -12.38 -10.60 -7.04
N GLY A 11 -12.18 -10.69 -8.35
CA GLY A 11 -10.83 -10.74 -8.91
C GLY A 11 -10.16 -9.42 -8.58
N ALA A 12 -8.99 -9.47 -7.98
CA ALA A 12 -8.16 -8.29 -7.79
C ALA A 12 -8.08 -7.56 -9.14
N ALA A 13 -8.60 -6.34 -9.19
CA ALA A 13 -8.34 -5.47 -10.34
C ALA A 13 -6.81 -5.33 -10.44
N ALA A 14 -6.27 -5.33 -11.67
CA ALA A 14 -4.87 -4.99 -11.88
C ALA A 14 -4.59 -3.67 -11.16
N ALA A 15 -3.70 -3.71 -10.16
CA ALA A 15 -3.41 -2.53 -9.36
C ALA A 15 -2.71 -1.51 -10.27
N VAL A 16 -3.20 -0.27 -10.30
CA VAL A 16 -2.45 0.83 -10.91
C VAL A 16 -1.56 1.41 -9.81
N CYS A 17 -0.24 1.46 -10.01
CA CYS A 17 0.72 1.87 -8.99
C CYS A 17 1.61 3.01 -9.49
N ASP A 18 2.11 3.84 -8.58
CA ASP A 18 3.24 4.72 -8.86
C ASP A 18 4.48 3.88 -9.17
N PHE A 19 5.28 4.33 -10.14
CA PHE A 19 6.36 3.54 -10.71
C PHE A 19 7.62 4.38 -10.98
N CYS A 20 8.72 4.05 -10.29
CA CYS A 20 10.01 4.73 -10.37
C CYS A 20 11.10 3.87 -9.68
N TYR A 21 12.37 4.02 -10.04
CA TYR A 21 13.47 3.18 -9.51
C TYR A 21 14.67 3.95 -8.97
N ASP A 22 14.65 5.26 -9.08
CA ASP A 22 15.71 6.11 -8.58
C ASP A 22 15.15 7.27 -7.77
N VAL A 23 16.05 7.93 -7.05
CA VAL A 23 15.71 8.99 -6.11
C VAL A 23 15.14 10.20 -6.85
N GLU A 24 15.59 10.50 -8.07
CA GLU A 24 15.17 11.70 -8.82
C GLU A 24 13.72 11.54 -9.27
N ASP A 25 13.41 10.42 -9.93
CA ASP A 25 12.07 10.10 -10.41
C ASP A 25 11.08 9.90 -9.26
N CYS A 26 11.49 9.20 -8.20
CA CYS A 26 10.61 8.95 -7.06
C CYS A 26 10.38 10.19 -6.18
N SER A 27 11.20 11.24 -6.32
CA SER A 27 11.02 12.51 -5.60
C SER A 27 9.96 13.41 -6.22
N LEU A 28 9.42 13.05 -7.40
CA LEU A 28 8.32 13.78 -8.05
C LEU A 28 6.98 13.71 -7.29
N GLY A 29 6.89 12.90 -6.22
CA GLY A 29 5.74 12.87 -5.33
C GLY A 29 4.44 12.42 -6.03
N GLN A 30 3.55 13.37 -6.32
CA GLN A 30 2.28 13.10 -7.03
C GLN A 30 2.47 12.97 -8.54
N ASP A 31 3.54 13.55 -9.08
CA ASP A 31 3.83 13.55 -10.53
C ASP A 31 4.60 12.30 -10.97
N VAL A 32 4.85 11.36 -10.06
CA VAL A 32 5.44 10.05 -10.39
C VAL A 32 4.53 9.33 -11.41
N PRO A 33 5.08 8.80 -12.51
CA PRO A 33 4.32 8.03 -13.49
C PRO A 33 3.63 6.81 -12.87
N THR A 34 2.56 6.34 -13.53
CA THR A 34 1.83 5.15 -13.10
C THR A 34 1.91 4.04 -14.13
N VAL A 35 1.84 2.81 -13.65
CA VAL A 35 1.76 1.61 -14.49
C VAL A 35 0.61 0.71 -14.02
N GLU A 36 -0.01 -0.01 -14.96
CA GLU A 36 -0.90 -1.13 -14.63
C GLU A 36 -0.02 -2.34 -14.31
N CYS A 37 -0.22 -2.95 -13.14
CA CYS A 37 0.64 -4.05 -12.72
C CYS A 37 0.49 -5.29 -13.62
N ASP A 38 1.62 -5.74 -14.11
CA ASP A 38 1.81 -6.94 -14.93
C ASP A 38 3.14 -7.61 -14.57
N GLU A 39 3.49 -8.68 -15.27
CA GLU A 39 4.72 -9.40 -14.98
C GLU A 39 5.99 -8.58 -15.31
N GLU A 40 5.93 -7.71 -16.32
CA GLU A 40 7.07 -6.89 -16.74
C GLU A 40 7.42 -5.84 -15.67
N SER A 41 6.41 -5.08 -15.24
CA SER A 41 6.54 -4.08 -14.17
C SER A 41 6.99 -4.70 -12.84
N VAL A 42 6.53 -5.91 -12.52
CA VAL A 42 7.01 -6.67 -11.35
C VAL A 42 8.46 -7.08 -11.51
N GLN A 43 8.87 -7.59 -12.67
CA GLN A 43 10.26 -7.99 -12.91
C GLN A 43 11.22 -6.81 -12.80
N LEU A 44 10.85 -5.65 -13.33
CA LEU A 44 11.67 -4.44 -13.22
C LEU A 44 11.79 -3.95 -11.76
N THR A 45 10.68 -3.96 -11.02
CA THR A 45 10.66 -3.61 -9.59
C THR A 45 11.53 -4.56 -8.77
N ASN A 46 11.36 -5.87 -8.99
CA ASN A 46 12.15 -6.89 -8.30
C ASN A 46 13.65 -6.79 -8.63
N SER A 47 13.99 -6.50 -9.89
CA SER A 47 15.39 -6.34 -10.31
C SER A 47 16.06 -5.17 -9.61
N SER A 48 15.32 -4.06 -9.45
CA SER A 48 15.80 -2.86 -8.73
C SER A 48 15.98 -3.12 -7.23
N LEU A 49 15.15 -3.99 -6.64
CA LEU A 49 15.20 -4.32 -5.22
C LEU A 49 16.05 -5.54 -4.87
N ALA A 50 16.48 -6.35 -5.84
CA ALA A 50 17.08 -7.67 -5.58
C ALA A 50 18.40 -7.63 -4.79
N SER A 51 19.16 -6.52 -4.87
CA SER A 51 20.38 -6.32 -4.07
C SER A 51 20.05 -6.02 -2.60
N PHE A 52 18.89 -5.43 -2.34
CA PHE A 52 18.46 -5.00 -1.02
C PHE A 52 17.53 -6.02 -0.34
N ILE A 53 16.55 -6.58 -1.06
CA ILE A 53 15.60 -7.60 -0.59
C ILE A 53 16.06 -8.96 -1.10
N ARG A 54 16.94 -9.61 -0.33
CA ARG A 54 17.64 -10.84 -0.72
C ARG A 54 16.75 -11.96 -1.28
N PRO A 55 15.54 -12.24 -0.73
CA PRO A 55 14.68 -13.29 -1.25
C PRO A 55 14.26 -13.12 -2.71
N LEU A 56 14.30 -11.92 -3.28
CA LEU A 56 13.95 -11.68 -4.69
C LEU A 56 14.95 -12.31 -5.66
N ARG A 57 16.14 -12.70 -5.20
CA ARG A 57 17.12 -13.45 -5.99
C ARG A 57 16.77 -14.94 -6.09
N SER A 58 15.73 -15.38 -5.40
CA SER A 58 15.23 -16.75 -5.36
C SER A 58 13.73 -16.77 -5.70
N SER A 59 13.18 -17.95 -5.99
CA SER A 59 11.74 -18.08 -6.20
C SER A 59 10.98 -17.89 -4.89
N LEU A 60 10.18 -16.82 -4.79
CA LEU A 60 9.26 -16.60 -3.68
C LEU A 60 7.93 -17.32 -3.93
N PRO A 61 7.31 -17.90 -2.89
CA PRO A 61 5.94 -18.39 -2.99
C PRO A 61 5.00 -17.19 -3.14
N THR A 62 4.42 -17.05 -4.34
CA THR A 62 3.64 -15.89 -4.76
C THR A 62 2.32 -16.35 -5.35
N LEU A 63 1.30 -15.49 -5.23
CA LEU A 63 0.01 -15.72 -5.84
C LEU A 63 0.04 -15.24 -7.30
N PRO A 64 -0.22 -16.13 -8.28
CA PRO A 64 -0.13 -15.75 -9.68
C PRO A 64 -1.21 -14.71 -10.04
N ASN A 65 -0.81 -13.71 -10.83
CA ASN A 65 -1.66 -12.59 -11.28
C ASN A 65 -2.32 -11.81 -10.12
N GLN A 66 -1.68 -11.80 -8.95
CA GLN A 66 -2.09 -10.98 -7.82
C GLN A 66 -0.96 -10.05 -7.43
N TYR A 67 -1.21 -8.76 -7.60
CA TYR A 67 -0.20 -7.72 -7.43
C TYR A 67 -0.51 -6.83 -6.24
N GLU A 68 0.54 -6.22 -5.70
CA GLU A 68 0.49 -5.17 -4.68
C GLU A 68 1.36 -4.00 -5.17
N CYS A 69 0.97 -2.78 -4.83
CA CYS A 69 1.84 -1.62 -4.99
C CYS A 69 2.84 -1.59 -3.83
N VAL A 70 4.08 -1.21 -4.14
CA VAL A 70 5.15 -1.06 -3.15
C VAL A 70 5.74 0.35 -3.18
N HIS A 71 6.12 0.84 -2.01
CA HIS A 71 7.00 1.98 -1.78
C HIS A 71 8.16 1.48 -0.93
N VAL A 72 9.41 1.69 -1.37
CA VAL A 72 10.61 1.37 -0.60
C VAL A 72 11.53 2.58 -0.62
N ARG A 73 11.84 3.13 0.55
CA ARG A 73 12.78 4.24 0.72
C ARG A 73 13.74 3.91 1.85
N ALA A 74 15.04 3.94 1.58
CA ALA A 74 16.09 3.73 2.57
C ALA A 74 16.98 4.97 2.68
N THR A 75 17.13 5.44 3.91
CA THR A 75 17.87 6.67 4.24
C THR A 75 19.01 6.32 5.18
N SER A 76 20.23 6.79 4.87
CA SER A 76 21.40 6.57 5.72
C SER A 76 21.31 7.39 7.02
N VAL A 77 22.20 7.10 7.97
CA VAL A 77 22.37 7.93 9.19
C VAL A 77 22.76 9.39 8.91
N SER A 78 23.28 9.70 7.72
CA SER A 78 23.60 11.06 7.30
C SER A 78 22.43 11.77 6.60
N GLY A 79 21.24 11.17 6.58
CA GLY A 79 20.06 11.70 5.89
C GLY A 79 20.05 11.46 4.38
N HIS A 80 21.05 10.78 3.81
CA HIS A 80 21.11 10.52 2.37
C HIS A 80 20.18 9.36 1.99
N VAL A 81 19.20 9.61 1.11
CA VAL A 81 18.36 8.56 0.51
C VAL A 81 19.17 7.82 -0.55
N PHE A 82 19.48 6.54 -0.33
CA PHE A 82 20.33 5.75 -1.25
C PHE A 82 19.56 4.64 -1.99
N LEU A 83 18.29 4.44 -1.63
CA LEU A 83 17.36 3.57 -2.34
C LEU A 83 15.99 4.24 -2.28
N PHE A 84 15.37 4.44 -3.44
CA PHE A 84 13.99 4.87 -3.51
C PHE A 84 13.34 4.22 -4.73
N VAL A 85 12.33 3.37 -4.49
CA VAL A 85 11.62 2.62 -5.52
C VAL A 85 10.13 2.66 -5.22
N ARG A 86 9.31 2.88 -6.25
CA ARG A 86 7.86 2.62 -6.22
C ARG A 86 7.53 1.69 -7.38
N GLY A 87 6.64 0.72 -7.16
CA GLY A 87 6.19 -0.11 -8.27
C GLY A 87 5.28 -1.25 -7.89
N CYS A 88 5.32 -2.30 -8.71
CA CYS A 88 4.46 -3.47 -8.59
C CYS A 88 5.25 -4.67 -8.06
N VAL A 89 4.64 -5.45 -7.18
CA VAL A 89 5.19 -6.71 -6.67
C VAL A 89 4.12 -7.78 -6.64
N HIS A 90 4.53 -9.05 -6.68
CA HIS A 90 3.61 -10.15 -6.46
C HIS A 90 3.17 -10.19 -4.99
N ARG A 91 1.89 -10.47 -4.76
CA ARG A 91 1.39 -10.83 -3.43
C ARG A 91 1.99 -12.17 -3.01
N LEU A 92 2.42 -12.28 -1.76
CA LEU A 92 2.94 -13.52 -1.21
C LEU A 92 1.82 -14.54 -0.98
N ASP A 93 2.12 -15.83 -1.17
CA ASP A 93 1.21 -16.95 -0.90
C ASP A 93 1.12 -17.29 0.62
N ASP A 94 1.15 -16.24 1.45
CA ASP A 94 0.93 -16.32 2.88
C ASP A 94 0.08 -15.09 3.24
N ALA A 95 -1.20 -15.32 3.56
CA ALA A 95 -2.16 -14.26 3.84
C ALA A 95 -1.76 -13.36 5.03
N THR A 96 -0.78 -13.76 5.84
CA THR A 96 -0.28 -12.98 6.97
C THR A 96 0.98 -12.17 6.64
N ARG A 97 1.56 -12.37 5.44
CA ARG A 97 2.81 -11.72 5.03
C ARG A 97 2.59 -10.86 3.80
N HIS A 98 3.07 -9.63 3.90
CA HIS A 98 3.15 -8.70 2.77
C HIS A 98 4.59 -8.66 2.24
N PHE A 99 4.78 -8.08 1.06
CA PHE A 99 6.11 -7.91 0.47
C PHE A 99 7.12 -7.26 1.44
N CYS A 100 6.72 -6.23 2.19
CA CYS A 100 7.58 -5.55 3.16
C CYS A 100 7.95 -6.39 4.40
N SER A 101 7.38 -7.59 4.57
CA SER A 101 7.81 -8.54 5.60
C SER A 101 9.04 -9.37 5.21
N LEU A 102 9.47 -9.28 3.94
CA LEU A 102 10.64 -10.00 3.46
C LEU A 102 11.93 -9.45 4.10
N PRO A 103 12.88 -10.34 4.46
CA PRO A 103 14.16 -9.90 5.00
C PRO A 103 14.95 -9.09 3.97
N HIS A 104 15.49 -7.96 4.41
CA HIS A 104 16.35 -7.08 3.61
C HIS A 104 17.81 -7.12 4.09
N ALA A 105 18.68 -6.42 3.37
CA ALA A 105 20.06 -6.21 3.75
C ALA A 105 20.14 -5.37 5.04
N ALA A 106 21.12 -5.67 5.88
CA ALA A 106 21.39 -4.86 7.06
C ALA A 106 22.15 -3.59 6.63
N PHE A 107 21.71 -2.43 7.13
CA PHE A 107 22.36 -1.14 6.91
C PHE A 107 22.13 -0.24 8.13
N GLN A 108 22.89 0.84 8.23
CA GLN A 108 22.71 1.86 9.27
C GLN A 108 21.87 3.01 8.72
N GLY A 109 20.68 3.21 9.28
CA GLY A 109 19.73 4.22 8.81
C GLY A 109 18.28 3.84 9.10
N SER A 110 17.35 4.39 8.33
CA SER A 110 15.92 4.08 8.39
C SER A 110 15.44 3.42 7.10
N LEU A 111 14.45 2.54 7.25
CA LEU A 111 13.74 1.90 6.15
C LEU A 111 12.26 2.25 6.24
N GLU A 112 11.73 2.84 5.19
CA GLU A 112 10.31 3.03 4.95
C GLU A 112 9.89 2.03 3.86
N CYS A 113 9.05 1.06 4.22
CA CYS A 113 8.51 0.08 3.27
C CYS A 113 7.01 -0.03 3.47
N VAL A 114 6.24 0.27 2.42
CA VAL A 114 4.79 0.10 2.38
C VAL A 114 4.45 -0.83 1.23
N ALA A 115 3.64 -1.85 1.51
CA ALA A 115 3.03 -2.71 0.51
C ALA A 115 1.52 -2.66 0.70
N CYS A 116 0.78 -2.39 -0.36
CA CYS A 116 -0.66 -2.17 -0.31
C CYS A 116 -1.34 -2.72 -1.57
N SER A 117 -2.59 -3.13 -1.44
CA SER A 117 -3.36 -3.72 -2.54
C SER A 117 -4.78 -3.17 -2.65
N GLU A 118 -5.11 -2.19 -1.82
CA GLU A 118 -6.39 -1.51 -1.82
C GLU A 118 -6.24 -0.10 -2.39
N GLY A 119 -6.90 0.14 -3.52
CA GLY A 119 -6.93 1.45 -4.18
C GLY A 119 -5.79 1.66 -5.18
N ASP A 120 -6.08 2.44 -6.22
CA ASP A 120 -5.09 2.86 -7.20
C ASP A 120 -4.10 3.82 -6.55
N ARG A 121 -2.83 3.69 -6.92
CA ARG A 121 -1.71 4.52 -6.47
C ARG A 121 -1.59 4.56 -4.94
N CYS A 122 -1.95 3.47 -4.25
CA CYS A 122 -1.89 3.40 -2.78
C CYS A 122 -0.46 3.55 -2.23
N ASN A 123 0.57 3.40 -3.08
CA ASN A 123 1.98 3.63 -2.77
C ASN A 123 2.44 5.09 -2.95
N ASN A 124 1.51 6.03 -3.19
CA ASN A 124 1.80 7.46 -3.15
C ASN A 124 1.90 7.95 -1.70
N ILE A 125 3.05 7.68 -1.08
CA ILE A 125 3.32 8.15 0.27
C ILE A 125 3.85 9.59 0.22
N PRO A 126 3.27 10.53 0.97
CA PRO A 126 3.76 11.89 1.05
C PRO A 126 5.22 11.91 1.50
N LEU A 127 6.05 12.66 0.78
CA LEU A 127 7.43 12.89 1.21
C LEU A 127 7.37 13.90 2.35
N THR A 128 7.85 13.51 3.54
CA THR A 128 8.15 14.47 4.59
C THR A 128 9.33 15.30 4.10
N VAL A 129 9.06 16.51 3.63
CA VAL A 129 10.08 17.55 3.61
C VAL A 129 10.29 17.96 5.06
N ASP A 130 11.49 17.71 5.59
CA ASP A 130 11.92 18.35 6.81
C ASP A 130 12.03 19.84 6.48
N ASP A 131 10.97 20.60 6.75
CA ASP A 131 10.98 22.07 6.67
C ASP A 131 11.92 22.60 7.77
N ASP A 132 13.23 22.56 7.54
CA ASP A 132 14.21 23.36 8.25
C ASP A 132 14.22 24.78 7.67
N ASP A 133 13.09 25.49 7.79
CA ASP A 133 13.01 26.93 7.57
C ASP A 133 12.97 27.67 8.92
N ASP A 134 14.11 27.68 9.61
CA ASP A 134 14.43 28.68 10.63
C ASP A 134 15.14 29.88 9.97
N GLU A 135 14.39 30.80 9.33
CA GLU A 135 14.84 32.21 9.19
C GLU A 135 13.68 33.21 8.95
N GLY A 136 13.26 33.86 10.04
CA GLY A 136 12.96 35.31 10.11
C GLY A 136 11.92 35.92 9.15
N GLY A 137 10.65 35.98 9.58
CA GLY A 137 9.61 36.77 8.90
C GLY A 137 8.44 37.16 9.79
N SER A 138 8.63 38.16 10.63
CA SER A 138 7.58 38.78 11.45
C SER A 138 6.62 39.60 10.57
N LEU A 139 5.40 39.12 10.33
CA LEU A 139 4.23 39.97 10.03
C LEU A 139 2.95 39.39 10.63
N SER A 140 2.58 40.01 11.76
CA SER A 140 1.25 40.18 12.34
C SER A 140 0.05 39.77 11.48
N GLY A 141 -0.68 38.78 11.97
CA GLY A 141 -2.09 38.52 11.66
C GLY A 141 -2.80 38.02 12.92
N ALA A 142 -3.10 38.93 13.84
CA ALA A 142 -3.78 38.62 15.10
C ALA A 142 -5.31 38.63 14.94
N VAL A 143 -5.95 37.86 15.84
CA VAL A 143 -7.37 37.88 16.24
C VAL A 143 -8.28 37.03 15.33
N THR A 144 -8.95 35.97 15.76
CA THR A 144 -9.63 35.62 17.04
C THR A 144 -9.67 34.08 17.07
N GLY A 145 -9.22 33.36 18.10
CA GLY A 145 -9.75 33.40 19.45
C GLY A 145 -11.00 32.51 19.56
N GLN A 146 -10.83 31.21 19.79
CA GLN A 146 -11.66 30.42 20.73
C GLN A 146 -11.12 28.99 20.89
N ARG A 147 -10.38 28.80 21.98
CA ARG A 147 -10.36 27.54 22.71
C ARG A 147 -11.72 27.40 23.40
N SER A 148 -12.36 26.25 23.32
CA SER A 148 -13.29 25.84 24.37
C SER A 148 -13.31 24.33 24.57
N PRO A 149 -13.57 23.89 25.82
CA PRO A 149 -13.23 22.58 26.33
C PRO A 149 -14.43 21.60 26.27
N VAL A 150 -14.08 20.32 26.37
CA VAL A 150 -14.83 19.20 26.97
C VAL A 150 -16.36 19.38 27.06
N SER A 151 -17.09 18.61 26.24
CA SER A 151 -18.49 18.27 26.53
C SER A 151 -18.69 16.77 26.40
N LEU A 152 -18.49 16.07 27.52
CA LEU A 152 -19.03 14.73 27.75
C LEU A 152 -20.55 14.85 27.90
N MET A 153 -21.31 14.31 26.96
CA MET A 153 -22.69 13.90 27.22
C MET A 153 -22.98 12.55 26.56
N SER A 154 -23.09 11.56 27.43
CA SER A 154 -23.65 10.23 27.25
C SER A 154 -25.10 10.32 26.79
N PHE A 155 -25.47 9.59 25.72
CA PHE A 155 -26.79 8.96 25.60
C PHE A 155 -26.70 7.66 24.81
N SER A 156 -26.83 6.54 25.51
CA SER A 156 -27.13 5.22 24.95
C SER A 156 -28.64 5.10 24.75
N VAL A 157 -29.12 4.79 23.53
CA VAL A 157 -30.30 3.93 23.31
C VAL A 157 -30.18 3.19 21.98
N LEU A 158 -30.37 1.88 22.06
CA LEU A 158 -30.49 0.86 21.02
C LEU A 158 -31.38 1.24 19.81
N ALA A 159 -30.90 0.89 18.61
CA ALA A 159 -31.78 0.58 17.48
C ALA A 159 -31.38 -0.77 16.87
N LEU A 160 -32.20 -1.77 17.20
CA LEU A 160 -32.22 -3.12 16.67
C LEU A 160 -32.60 -3.07 15.19
N CYS A 161 -31.80 -3.63 14.29
CA CYS A 161 -32.27 -4.08 12.99
C CYS A 161 -31.67 -5.46 12.69
N LEU A 162 -32.43 -6.50 13.07
CA LEU A 162 -32.27 -7.84 12.54
C LEU A 162 -32.50 -7.80 11.02
N ARG A 163 -31.50 -8.22 10.25
CA ARG A 163 -31.74 -8.91 8.98
C ARG A 163 -30.95 -10.21 8.99
N THR A 164 -31.61 -11.23 9.51
CA THR A 164 -31.32 -12.64 9.27
C THR A 164 -31.53 -12.93 7.78
N LEU A 165 -30.46 -12.90 6.97
CA LEU A 165 -30.47 -13.59 5.69
C LEU A 165 -29.84 -14.96 5.88
N HIS A 166 -30.71 -15.95 6.07
CA HIS A 166 -30.41 -17.37 6.02
C HIS A 166 -29.81 -17.70 4.64
N CYS A 167 -28.51 -17.99 4.58
CA CYS A 167 -27.99 -18.85 3.53
C CYS A 167 -28.08 -20.29 4.07
N ALA A 168 -29.25 -20.89 3.88
CA ALA A 168 -29.47 -22.28 4.21
C ALA A 168 -28.69 -23.16 3.21
N SER A 169 -27.61 -23.78 3.68
CA SER A 169 -27.04 -24.95 3.05
C SER A 169 -28.02 -26.11 3.18
N THR A 170 -28.84 -26.32 2.15
CA THR A 170 -29.55 -27.60 1.94
C THR A 170 -29.15 -28.14 0.58
N VAL A 171 -28.12 -28.99 0.60
CA VAL A 171 -27.83 -29.93 -0.48
C VAL A 171 -28.83 -31.08 -0.34
N ILE A 172 -29.83 -31.13 -1.21
CA ILE A 172 -30.69 -32.30 -1.39
C ILE A 172 -30.12 -33.05 -2.60
N MET A 173 -29.50 -34.21 -2.34
CA MET A 173 -29.13 -35.17 -3.38
C MET A 173 -30.38 -36.00 -3.74
N PRO A 174 -30.86 -36.02 -4.99
CA PRO A 174 -31.80 -37.03 -5.42
C PRO A 174 -31.06 -38.34 -5.70
N PHE A 175 -31.43 -39.40 -4.98
CA PHE A 175 -31.18 -40.76 -5.41
C PHE A 175 -32.06 -41.07 -6.63
N SER A 176 -31.45 -41.54 -7.71
CA SER A 176 -32.05 -42.44 -8.71
C SER A 176 -30.93 -43.27 -9.31
#